data_AF-A0A8K1ZYQ0-F1
#
_entry.id   AF-A0A8K1ZYQ0-F1
#
_cell.length_a   1.000
_cell.length_b   1.000
_cell.length_c   1.000
_cell.angle_alpha   90.00
_cell.angle_beta   90.00
_cell.angle_gamma   90.00
#
_symmetry.space_group_name_H-M   'P 1'
#
loop_
_entity.id
_entity.type
_entity.pdbx_description
1 polymer ?
#
loop_
_entity_poly.entity_id
_entity_poly.type
_entity_poly.pdbx_seq_one_letter_code
_entity_poly.pdbx_strand_id
1 'polypeptide(L)'
;MITPLRRHRTMPLKTITRQQLQQGGVSAYQARRITDQLVPIAVEGRTKVYALQDVIAAMRSQLAEPHYQPQTRKALKALLNDLLKRLDNVVEAPFGKSPEEKMSFYVYRILEQSKPDKSRPSAE
;
A
#
# COMPACT_ATOMS: atom_id res chain seq x y z
N MET A 1 -30.95 -4.21 27.38
CA MET A 1 -29.64 -4.69 26.91
C MET A 1 -29.57 -4.59 25.40
N ILE A 2 -28.84 -3.61 24.84
CA ILE A 2 -28.32 -3.64 23.46
C ILE A 2 -26.98 -2.89 23.48
N THR A 3 -25.87 -3.63 23.47
CA THR A 3 -24.52 -3.08 23.37
C THR A 3 -24.29 -2.61 21.93
N PRO A 4 -23.91 -1.36 21.65
CA PRO A 4 -23.63 -0.95 20.28
C PRO A 4 -22.39 -1.70 19.76
N LEU A 5 -22.55 -2.33 18.60
CA LEU A 5 -21.48 -3.05 17.92
C LEU A 5 -20.25 -2.15 17.71
N ARG A 6 -19.12 -2.72 18.13
CA ARG A 6 -17.74 -2.39 17.81
C ARG A 6 -17.63 -1.65 16.48
N ARG A 7 -17.32 -0.34 16.51
CA ARG A 7 -16.91 0.41 15.32
C ARG A 7 -15.62 -0.23 14.81
N HIS A 8 -15.72 -1.07 13.78
CA HIS A 8 -14.55 -1.41 12.98
C HIS A 8 -13.99 -0.10 12.47
N ARG A 9 -12.76 0.22 12.90
CA ARG A 9 -11.97 1.34 12.38
C ARG A 9 -11.74 1.01 10.90
N THR A 10 -12.63 1.45 10.01
CA THR A 10 -12.41 1.36 8.57
C THR A 10 -11.18 2.22 8.30
N MET A 11 -10.03 1.58 8.13
CA MET A 11 -8.83 2.27 7.68
C MET A 11 -9.20 2.96 6.37
N PRO A 12 -8.87 4.25 6.19
CA PRO A 12 -9.19 4.94 4.95
C PRO A 12 -8.52 4.18 3.80
N LEU A 13 -9.33 3.71 2.85
CA LEU A 13 -8.84 3.09 1.61
C LEU A 13 -7.94 4.13 0.93
N LYS A 14 -6.63 3.87 0.94
CA LYS A 14 -5.68 4.74 0.25
C LYS A 14 -5.86 4.58 -1.25
N THR A 15 -6.00 5.69 -1.94
CA THR A 15 -6.31 5.73 -3.35
C THR A 15 -5.19 6.37 -4.15
N ILE A 16 -5.16 6.11 -5.46
CA ILE A 16 -4.22 6.72 -6.38
C ILE A 16 -4.82 6.88 -7.77
N THR A 17 -4.39 7.91 -8.50
CA THR A 17 -4.77 8.15 -9.89
C THR A 17 -3.62 7.86 -10.86
N ARG A 18 -3.95 7.69 -12.15
CA ARG A 18 -2.93 7.55 -13.21
C ARG A 18 -1.96 8.73 -13.27
N GLN A 19 -2.48 9.94 -13.04
CA GLN A 19 -1.65 11.16 -13.03
C GLN A 19 -0.66 11.15 -11.87
N GLN A 20 -1.08 10.72 -10.68
CA GLN A 20 -0.19 10.59 -9.52
C GLN A 20 0.89 9.51 -9.74
N LEU A 21 0.58 8.43 -10.47
CA LEU A 21 1.60 7.47 -10.90
C LEU A 21 2.63 8.14 -11.82
N GLN A 22 2.18 8.92 -12.81
CA GLN A 22 3.08 9.65 -13.71
C GLN A 22 3.98 10.65 -12.98
N GLN A 23 3.43 11.39 -12.02
CA GLN A 23 4.19 12.28 -11.14
C GLN A 23 5.22 11.52 -10.29
N GLY A 24 4.98 10.24 -10.01
CA GLY A 24 5.91 9.32 -9.38
C GLY A 24 7.02 8.79 -10.31
N GLY A 25 7.12 9.27 -11.54
CA GLY A 25 8.23 9.00 -12.45
C GLY A 25 8.02 7.85 -13.45
N VAL A 26 6.81 7.28 -13.53
CA VAL A 26 6.47 6.35 -14.63
C VAL A 26 5.93 7.07 -15.85
N SER A 27 6.23 6.54 -17.04
CA SER A 27 5.67 7.06 -18.29
C SER A 27 4.15 6.88 -18.35
N ALA A 28 3.48 7.66 -19.21
CA ALA A 28 2.04 7.52 -19.44
C ALA A 28 1.65 6.11 -19.90
N TYR A 29 2.48 5.48 -20.73
CA TYR A 29 2.29 4.10 -21.17
C TYR A 29 2.35 3.10 -20.01
N GLN A 30 3.33 3.24 -19.12
CA GLN A 30 3.46 2.38 -17.95
C GLN A 30 2.30 2.57 -16.97
N ALA A 31 1.92 3.82 -16.67
CA ALA A 31 0.76 4.11 -15.82
C ALA A 31 -0.53 3.50 -16.40
N ARG A 32 -0.71 3.54 -17.72
CA ARG A 32 -1.81 2.84 -18.40
C ARG A 32 -1.69 1.34 -18.21
N ARG A 33 -0.56 0.71 -18.56
CA ARG A 33 -0.34 -0.74 -18.44
C ARG A 33 -0.60 -1.25 -17.02
N ILE A 34 -0.12 -0.56 -15.98
CA ILE A 34 -0.32 -0.92 -14.57
C ILE A 34 -1.82 -0.94 -14.22
N THR A 35 -2.59 0.00 -14.76
CA THR A 35 -4.00 0.21 -14.41
C THR A 35 -4.98 -0.32 -15.45
N ASP A 36 -4.51 -1.03 -16.49
CA ASP A 36 -5.35 -1.46 -17.62
C ASP A 36 -6.28 -2.60 -17.21
N GLN A 37 -5.78 -3.50 -16.36
CA GLN A 37 -6.53 -4.62 -15.81
C GLN A 37 -7.19 -4.30 -14.47
N LEU A 38 -7.06 -3.06 -13.97
CA LEU A 38 -7.62 -2.67 -12.69
C LEU A 38 -9.01 -2.06 -12.87
N VAL A 39 -9.93 -2.47 -11.99
CA VAL A 39 -11.24 -1.84 -11.88
C VAL A 39 -11.10 -0.56 -11.05
N PRO A 40 -11.52 0.61 -11.56
CA PRO A 40 -11.51 1.83 -10.77
C PRO A 40 -12.54 1.73 -9.64
N ILE A 41 -12.15 2.12 -8.43
CA ILE A 41 -13.05 2.13 -7.26
C ILE A 41 -13.97 3.35 -7.27
N ALA A 42 -13.56 4.42 -7.95
CA ALA A 42 -14.32 5.64 -8.09
C ALA A 42 -13.87 6.43 -9.33
N VAL A 43 -14.66 7.42 -9.70
CA VAL A 43 -14.30 8.44 -10.70
C VAL A 43 -14.44 9.79 -10.04
N GLU A 44 -13.36 10.55 -9.99
CA GLU A 44 -13.34 11.91 -9.46
C GLU A 44 -13.24 12.89 -10.63
N GLY A 45 -14.35 13.55 -10.96
CA GLY A 45 -14.50 14.36 -12.17
C GLY A 45 -14.35 13.51 -13.44
N ARG A 46 -13.21 13.61 -14.11
CA ARG A 46 -12.86 12.80 -15.31
C ARG A 46 -11.74 11.79 -15.03
N THR A 47 -11.28 11.69 -13.80
CA THR A 47 -10.13 10.88 -13.42
C THR A 47 -10.57 9.61 -12.73
N LYS A 48 -10.13 8.47 -13.25
CA LYS A 48 -10.31 7.17 -12.61
C LYS A 48 -9.40 7.06 -11.37
N VAL A 49 -10.01 6.67 -10.25
CA VAL A 49 -9.36 6.47 -8.97
C VAL A 49 -9.27 4.97 -8.72
N TYR A 50 -8.08 4.50 -8.34
CA TYR A 50 -7.80 3.09 -8.09
C TYR A 50 -7.40 2.89 -6.63
N ALA A 51 -7.67 1.70 -6.09
CA ALA A 51 -7.14 1.34 -4.78
C ALA A 51 -5.62 1.18 -4.87
N LEU A 52 -4.89 1.77 -3.92
CA LEU A 52 -3.43 1.72 -3.89
C LEU A 52 -2.90 0.29 -3.78
N GLN A 53 -3.62 -0.58 -3.07
CA GLN A 53 -3.26 -2.00 -2.89
C GLN A 53 -3.31 -2.77 -4.22
N ASP A 54 -4.36 -2.58 -5.01
CA ASP A 54 -4.51 -3.25 -6.31
C ASP A 54 -3.44 -2.78 -7.30
N VAL A 55 -3.11 -1.50 -7.27
CA VAL A 55 -2.02 -0.92 -8.06
C VAL A 55 -0.67 -1.55 -7.68
N ILE A 56 -0.40 -1.70 -6.39
CA ILE A 56 0.82 -2.36 -5.89
C ILE A 56 0.88 -3.83 -6.33
N ALA A 57 -0.25 -4.55 -6.25
CA ALA A 57 -0.34 -5.94 -6.71
C ALA A 57 -0.04 -6.04 -8.22
N ALA A 58 -0.67 -5.19 -9.04
CA ALA A 58 -0.43 -5.15 -10.48
C ALA A 58 1.03 -4.80 -10.82
N MET A 59 1.64 -3.85 -10.11
CA MET A 59 3.06 -3.50 -10.29
C MET A 59 4.00 -4.66 -9.96
N ARG A 60 3.69 -5.45 -8.92
CA ARG A 60 4.48 -6.64 -8.56
C ARG A 60 4.39 -7.70 -9.64
N SER A 61 3.19 -7.97 -10.15
CA SER A 61 2.98 -8.90 -11.27
C SER A 61 3.76 -8.48 -12.50
N GLN A 62 3.74 -7.19 -12.85
CA GLN A 62 4.54 -6.67 -13.95
C GLN A 62 6.04 -6.80 -13.70
N LEU A 63 6.54 -6.48 -12.52
CA LEU A 63 7.97 -6.60 -12.20
C LEU A 63 8.49 -8.04 -12.26
N ALA A 64 7.62 -9.04 -12.09
CA ALA A 64 7.97 -10.45 -12.24
C ALA A 64 8.23 -10.85 -13.70
N GLU A 65 7.71 -10.09 -14.69
CA GLU A 65 7.95 -10.38 -16.10
C GLU A 65 9.41 -10.06 -16.49
N PRO A 66 10.07 -10.94 -17.26
CA PRO A 66 11.49 -10.80 -17.61
C PRO A 66 11.78 -9.67 -18.62
N HIS A 67 10.77 -9.17 -19.34
CA HIS A 67 10.96 -8.35 -20.54
C HIS A 67 11.22 -6.84 -20.31
N TYR A 68 11.34 -6.39 -19.05
CA TYR A 68 11.61 -4.98 -18.78
C TYR A 68 13.09 -4.66 -18.88
N GLN A 69 13.41 -3.57 -19.59
CA GLN A 69 14.76 -3.00 -19.59
C GLN A 69 15.22 -2.68 -18.16
N PRO A 70 16.51 -2.82 -17.83
CA PRO A 70 17.02 -2.63 -16.47
C PRO A 70 16.68 -1.26 -15.87
N GLN A 71 16.76 -0.20 -16.68
CA GLN A 71 16.42 1.17 -16.25
C GLN A 71 14.93 1.31 -15.90
N THR A 72 14.05 0.77 -16.75
CA THR A 72 12.60 0.74 -16.48
C THR A 72 12.28 -0.04 -15.22
N ARG A 73 12.91 -1.21 -15.04
CA ARG A 73 12.73 -2.03 -13.84
C ARG A 73 13.16 -1.29 -12.58
N LYS A 74 14.26 -0.53 -12.63
CA LYS A 74 14.72 0.32 -11.52
C LYS A 74 13.70 1.40 -11.17
N ALA A 75 13.17 2.11 -12.16
CA ALA A 75 12.15 3.15 -11.95
C ALA A 75 10.86 2.57 -11.35
N LEU A 76 10.37 1.44 -11.87
CA LEU A 76 9.18 0.76 -11.35
C LEU A 76 9.38 0.26 -9.91
N LYS A 77 10.58 -0.24 -9.57
CA LYS A 77 10.92 -0.64 -8.19
C LYS A 77 10.96 0.56 -7.23
N ALA A 78 11.52 1.69 -7.67
CA ALA A 78 11.55 2.90 -6.87
C ALA A 78 10.13 3.39 -6.56
N LEU A 79 9.28 3.50 -7.59
CA LEU A 79 7.88 3.87 -7.40
C LEU A 79 7.15 2.88 -6.49
N LEU A 80 7.34 1.58 -6.68
CA LEU A 80 6.74 0.55 -5.82
C LEU A 80 7.10 0.76 -4.35
N ASN A 81 8.37 1.05 -4.05
CA ASN A 81 8.81 1.32 -2.69
C ASN A 81 8.14 2.58 -2.11
N ASP A 82 7.99 3.63 -2.91
CA ASP A 82 7.31 4.85 -2.46
C ASP A 82 5.81 4.63 -2.24
N LEU A 83 5.15 3.84 -3.08
CA LEU A 83 3.75 3.45 -2.89
C LEU A 83 3.58 2.55 -1.65
N LEU A 84 4.53 1.66 -1.39
CA LEU A 84 4.55 0.84 -0.18
C LEU A 84 4.71 1.68 1.09
N LYS A 85 5.60 2.69 1.09
CA LYS A 85 5.72 3.63 2.23
C LYS A 85 4.43 4.39 2.49
N ARG A 86 3.66 4.69 1.44
CA ARG A 86 2.35 5.35 1.58
C ARG A 86 1.32 4.44 2.22
N LEU A 87 1.46 3.12 2.20
CA LEU A 87 0.65 2.24 3.05
C LEU A 87 1.30 2.24 4.45
N ASP A 88 0.71 2.94 5.42
CA ASP A 88 1.19 3.07 6.83
C ASP A 88 1.39 1.72 7.57
N ASN A 89 1.20 0.58 6.90
CA ASN A 89 1.29 -0.77 7.42
C ASN A 89 2.20 -1.71 6.60
N VAL A 90 3.12 -1.18 5.78
CA VAL A 90 4.11 -2.06 5.14
C VAL A 90 5.17 -2.48 6.16
N VAL A 91 5.14 -3.76 6.48
CA VAL A 91 6.14 -4.45 7.28
C VAL A 91 7.16 -5.02 6.31
N GLU A 92 8.38 -4.46 6.27
CA GLU A 92 9.50 -5.15 5.64
C GLU A 92 9.70 -6.48 6.36
N ALA A 93 9.35 -7.57 5.68
CA ALA A 93 9.59 -8.90 6.19
C ALA A 93 11.11 -9.13 6.21
N PRO A 94 11.70 -9.55 7.33
CA PRO A 94 13.12 -9.88 7.34
C PRO A 94 13.36 -11.12 6.47
N PHE A 95 13.87 -10.90 5.26
CA PHE A 95 14.37 -11.97 4.40
C PHE A 95 15.70 -12.48 4.99
N GLY A 96 15.80 -13.78 5.24
CA GLY A 96 16.97 -14.43 5.84
C GLY A 96 16.82 -14.92 7.29
N LYS A 97 15.68 -14.63 7.94
CA LYS A 97 15.40 -15.06 9.32
C LYS A 97 14.61 -16.37 9.39
N SER A 98 14.83 -17.17 10.43
CA SER A 98 14.11 -18.43 10.66
C SER A 98 12.60 -18.15 10.85
N PRO A 99 11.73 -19.15 10.66
CA PRO A 99 10.29 -18.98 10.88
C PRO A 99 9.95 -18.46 12.28
N GLU A 100 10.70 -18.87 13.32
CA GLU A 100 10.49 -18.41 14.69
C GLU A 100 10.80 -16.92 14.85
N GLU A 101 11.88 -16.46 14.24
CA GLU A 101 12.31 -15.05 14.29
C GLU A 101 11.34 -14.12 13.54
N LYS A 102 10.77 -14.59 12.44
CA LYS A 102 9.72 -13.88 11.70
C LYS A 102 8.46 -13.75 12.55
N MET A 103 8.03 -14.84 13.17
CA MET A 103 6.81 -14.86 13.99
C MET A 103 6.94 -13.93 15.19
N SER A 104 8.09 -13.95 15.88
CA SER A 104 8.39 -13.02 16.97
C SER A 104 8.31 -11.56 16.52
N PHE A 105 8.91 -11.22 15.37
CA PHE A 105 8.85 -9.86 14.82
C PHE A 105 7.41 -9.38 14.54
N TYR A 106 6.55 -10.24 14.00
CA TYR A 106 5.14 -9.89 13.77
C TYR A 106 4.36 -9.73 15.08
N VAL A 107 4.59 -10.60 16.08
CA VAL A 107 3.91 -10.54 17.39
C VAL A 107 4.29 -9.27 18.15
N TYR A 108 5.58 -8.93 18.22
CA TYR A 108 6.03 -7.70 18.88
C TYR A 108 5.41 -6.45 18.27
N ARG A 109 5.25 -6.42 16.94
CA ARG A 109 4.66 -5.27 16.24
C ARG A 109 3.17 -5.12 16.48
N ILE A 110 2.42 -6.22 16.52
CA ILE A 110 1.00 -6.19 16.88
C ILE A 110 0.83 -5.63 18.30
N LEU A 111 1.71 -6.04 19.23
CA LEU A 111 1.69 -5.54 20.61
C LEU A 111 2.04 -4.05 20.69
N GLU A 112 2.97 -3.54 19.86
CA GLU A 112 3.28 -2.11 19.81
C GLU A 112 2.14 -1.26 19.23
N GLN A 113 1.46 -1.73 18.19
CA GLN A 113 0.30 -1.04 17.61
C GLN A 113 -0.93 -1.04 18.53
N SER A 114 -0.92 -1.86 19.59
CA SER A 114 -2.00 -2.00 20.58
C SER A 114 -1.85 -1.06 21.78
N LYS A 115 -0.72 -0.36 21.93
CA LYS A 115 -0.52 0.56 23.07
C LYS A 115 -1.44 1.76 22.90
N PRO A 116 -2.33 2.06 23.87
CA PRO A 116 -3.18 3.24 23.78
C PRO A 116 -2.34 4.51 23.80
N ASP A 117 -2.70 5.42 22.91
CA ASP A 117 -2.14 6.76 22.77
C ASP A 117 -2.25 7.51 24.13
N LYS A 118 -1.11 7.81 24.75
CA LYS A 118 -1.02 8.56 26.01
C LYS A 118 -1.29 10.06 25.84
N SER A 119 -1.63 10.54 24.64
CA SER A 119 -1.82 11.97 24.33
C SER A 119 -3.28 12.42 24.33
N ARG A 120 -4.13 11.86 25.19
CA ARG A 120 -5.44 12.47 25.53
C ARG A 120 -5.32 13.12 26.91
N PRO A 121 -5.28 14.46 27.03
CA PRO A 121 -5.42 15.08 28.34
C PRO A 121 -6.78 14.67 28.89
N SER A 122 -6.79 14.17 30.12
CA SER A 122 -8.00 13.92 30.88
C SER A 122 -8.79 15.22 30.95
N ALA A 123 -10.00 15.23 30.38
CA ALA A 123 -10.99 16.22 30.76
C ALA A 123 -11.44 15.92 32.19
N GLU A 124 -11.47 16.97 33.01
CA GLU A 124 -11.89 17.00 34.42
C GLU A 124 -13.25 16.33 34.68
#